data_AF-A0AAW2J5H2-F1
#
_entry.id   AF-A0AAW2J5H2-F1
#
_cell.length_a   1.000
_cell.length_b   1.000
_cell.length_c   1.000
_cell.angle_alpha   90.00
_cell.angle_beta   90.00
_cell.angle_gamma   90.00
#
_symmetry.space_group_name_H-M   'P 1'
#
loop_
_entity.id
_entity.type
_entity.pdbx_description
1 polymer ?
#
loop_
_entity_poly.entity_id
_entity_poly.type
_entity_poly.pdbx_seq_one_letter_code
_entity_poly.pdbx_strand_id
1 'polypeptide(L)' 'MGESLENEPKLYSEVKGVPEWENAVVEEISALNKNGMWELLPKPYDADLITCKWVYKLKKKANNTIDRYKARLVARGFSQ' A
#
# COMPACT_ATOMS: atom_id res chain seq x y z
N MET A 1 -1.44 4.21 23.94
CA MET A 1 -2.63 3.60 23.32
C MET A 1 -2.39 3.63 21.83
N GLY A 2 -2.05 2.49 21.22
CA GLY A 2 -1.96 2.38 19.78
C GLY A 2 -3.34 1.98 19.28
N GLU A 3 -4.04 2.88 18.60
CA GLU A 3 -5.31 2.56 17.97
C GLU A 3 -5.03 1.71 16.74
N SER A 4 -5.19 0.39 16.87
CA SER A 4 -5.17 -0.51 15.71
C SER A 4 -6.39 -0.22 14.85
N LEU A 5 -6.17 0.25 13.62
CA LEU A 5 -7.24 0.45 12.65
C LEU A 5 -7.87 -0.90 12.27
N GLU A 6 -9.07 -1.17 12.79
CA GLU A 6 -9.86 -2.37 12.48
C GLU A 6 -10.58 -2.30 11.12
N ASN A 7 -10.49 -1.15 10.46
CA ASN A 7 -11.09 -0.87 9.16
C ASN A 7 -10.02 -0.79 8.07
N GLU A 8 -10.42 -1.08 6.82
CA GLU A 8 -9.56 -0.97 5.66
C GLU A 8 -9.44 0.51 5.24
N PRO A 9 -8.29 1.17 5.47
CA PRO A 9 -8.11 2.56 5.13
C PRO A 9 -8.08 2.73 3.61
N LYS A 10 -8.38 3.93 3.14
CA LYS A 10 -8.37 4.25 1.71
C LYS A 10 -7.19 5.13 1.34
N LEU A 11 -6.63 5.86 2.32
CA LEU A 11 -5.53 6.79 2.11
C LEU A 11 -4.28 6.40 2.89
N TYR A 12 -3.12 6.73 2.32
CA TYR A 12 -1.84 6.56 3.01
C TYR A 12 -1.77 7.40 4.30
N SER A 13 -2.42 8.56 4.34
CA SER A 13 -2.45 9.41 5.53
C SER A 13 -3.13 8.76 6.73
N GLU A 14 -4.07 7.83 6.51
CA GLU A 14 -4.76 7.11 7.59
C GLU A 14 -3.89 6.02 8.18
N VAL A 15 -3.01 5.41 7.38
CA VAL A 15 -2.08 4.38 7.86
C VAL A 15 -0.79 4.96 8.44
N LYS A 16 -0.48 6.22 8.12
CA LYS A 16 0.72 6.90 8.59
C LYS A 16 0.62 7.09 10.11
N GLY A 17 1.50 6.41 10.86
CA GLY A 17 1.48 6.37 12.32
C GLY A 17 0.86 5.11 12.92
N VAL A 18 0.32 4.20 12.11
CA VAL A 18 -0.10 2.87 12.55
C VAL A 18 0.97 1.85 12.17
N PRO A 19 1.75 1.33 13.14
CA PRO A 19 2.93 0.54 12.85
C PRO A 19 2.61 -0.73 12.06
N GLU A 20 1.45 -1.37 12.29
CA GLU A 20 1.04 -2.55 11.52
C GLU A 20 0.88 -2.26 10.02
N TRP A 21 0.30 -1.11 9.67
CA TRP A 21 0.10 -0.72 8.29
C TRP A 21 1.37 -0.15 7.65
N GLU A 22 2.15 0.63 8.39
CA GLU A 22 3.44 1.13 7.90
C GLU A 22 4.38 -0.03 7.56
N ASN A 23 4.43 -1.07 8.40
CA ASN A 23 5.21 -2.26 8.11
C ASN A 23 4.72 -2.93 6.81
N ALA A 24 3.41 -3.06 6.59
CA ALA A 24 2.88 -3.64 5.37
C ALA A 24 3.21 -2.81 4.11
N VAL A 25 3.25 -1.47 4.22
CA VAL A 25 3.67 -0.57 3.14
C VAL A 25 5.15 -0.76 2.84
N VAL A 26 6.00 -0.79 3.87
CA VAL A 26 7.45 -0.99 3.73
C VAL A 26 7.76 -2.35 3.12
N GLU A 27 7.07 -3.42 3.54
CA GLU A 27 7.20 -4.74 2.93
C GLU A 27 6.90 -4.69 1.42
N GLU A 28 5.82 -4.03 1.00
CA GLU A 28 5.48 -3.91 -0.42
C GLU A 28 6.51 -3.09 -1.19
N ILE A 29 6.93 -1.91 -0.70
CA ILE A 29 7.98 -1.11 -1.35
C ILE A 29 9.29 -1.89 -1.46
N SER A 30 9.68 -2.61 -0.41
CA SER A 30 10.88 -3.45 -0.43
C SER A 30 10.73 -4.60 -1.44
N ALA A 31 9.56 -5.20 -1.57
CA ALA A 31 9.30 -6.24 -2.55
C ALA A 31 9.36 -5.69 -3.99
N LEU A 32 8.80 -4.50 -4.24
CA LEU A 32 8.86 -3.82 -5.54
C LEU A 32 10.30 -3.50 -5.95
N ASN A 33 11.10 -2.98 -5.01
CA ASN A 33 12.53 -2.75 -5.22
C ASN A 33 13.30 -4.05 -5.49
N LYS A 34 13.04 -5.10 -4.69
CA LYS A 34 13.71 -6.41 -4.85
C LYS A 34 13.37 -7.09 -6.18
N ASN A 35 12.16 -6.88 -6.68
CA ASN A 35 11.72 -7.44 -7.95
C ASN A 35 12.34 -6.73 -9.17
N GLY A 36 13.10 -5.64 -8.98
CA GLY A 36 13.83 -4.96 -10.06
C GLY A 36 12.94 -4.35 -11.15
N MET A 37 11.62 -4.31 -10.96
CA MET A 37 10.66 -3.75 -11.93
C MET A 37 10.41 -2.25 -11.71
N TRP A 38 10.82 -1.70 -10.58
CA TRP A 38 10.55 -0.31 -10.21
C TRP A 38 11.86 0.43 -10.01
N GLU A 39 12.17 1.35 -10.91
CA GLU A 39 13.23 2.33 -10.73
C GLU A 39 12.60 3.68 -10.41
N LEU A 40 13.08 4.32 -9.35
CA LEU A 40 12.58 5.60 -8.86
C LEU A 40 13.17 6.71 -9.73
N LEU A 41 12.53 6.99 -10.85
CA LEU A 41 12.97 7.99 -11.82
C LEU A 41 12.45 9.39 -11.46
N PRO A 42 13.25 10.45 -11.67
CA PRO A 42 12.74 11.82 -11.59
C PRO A 42 11.64 12.02 -12.63
N LYS A 43 10.62 12.80 -12.27
CA LYS A 43 9.46 13.06 -13.14
C LYS A 43 9.94 13.60 -14.50
N PRO A 44 9.74 12.87 -15.62
CA PRO A 44 10.02 13.40 -16.94
C PRO A 44 9.06 14.57 -17.25
N TYR A 45 9.57 15.56 -17.98
CA TYR A 45 8.86 16.82 -18.23
C TYR A 45 7.61 16.63 -19.12
N ASP A 46 7.52 15.52 -19.86
CA ASP A 46 6.54 15.27 -20.92
C ASP A 46 6.10 13.80 -20.98
N ALA A 47 5.79 13.18 -19.83
CA ALA A 47 5.24 11.83 -19.81
C ALA A 47 3.89 11.75 -19.12
N ASP A 48 3.02 10.91 -19.70
CA ASP A 48 1.79 10.45 -19.06
C ASP A 48 2.12 9.60 -17.84
N LEU A 49 2.11 10.27 -16.69
CA LEU A 49 2.27 9.60 -15.40
C LEU A 49 1.03 8.73 -15.13
N ILE A 50 1.24 7.42 -15.09
CA ILE A 50 0.21 6.51 -14.62
C ILE A 50 0.03 6.77 -13.13
N THR A 51 -1.13 7.30 -12.76
CA THR A 51 -1.46 7.49 -11.34
C THR A 51 -1.45 6.13 -10.64
N CYS A 52 -0.83 6.04 -9.46
CA CYS A 52 -0.87 4.84 -8.63
C CYS A 52 -1.71 5.09 -7.38
N LYS A 53 -2.32 4.03 -6.83
CA LYS A 53 -3.06 4.09 -5.58
C LYS A 53 -2.65 2.94 -4.66
N TRP A 54 -2.75 3.19 -3.37
CA TRP A 54 -2.62 2.13 -2.37
C TRP A 54 -3.93 1.39 -2.20
N VAL A 55 -3.85 0.07 -2.04
CA VAL A 55 -4.94 -0.83 -1.70
C VAL A 55 -4.58 -1.50 -0.40
N TYR A 56 -5.34 -1.20 0.64
CA TYR A 56 -5.17 -1.78 1.96
C TYR A 56 -6.22 -2.85 2.16
N LYS A 57 -5.82 -4.01 2.69
CA LYS A 57 -6.69 -5.14 2.95
C LYS A 57 -6.37 -5.76 4.29
N LEU A 58 -7.39 -5.95 5.12
CA LEU A 58 -7.29 -6.67 6.38
C LEU A 58 -7.64 -8.13 6.15
N LYS A 59 -6.72 -9.03 6.47
CA LYS A 59 -7.06 -10.45 6.60
C LYS A 59 -7.53 -10.68 8.03
N LYS A 60 -8.75 -11.19 8.18
CA LYS A 60 -9.30 -11.65 9.45
C LYS A 60 -9.27 -13.17 9.51
N LYS A 61 -9.03 -13.71 10.69
CA LYS A 61 -9.13 -15.15 10.99
C LYS A 61 -10.60 -15.56 11.13
N ALA A 62 -10.87 -16.86 11.18
CA ALA A 62 -12.24 -17.40 11.34
C ALA A 62 -12.91 -16.96 12.65
N ASN A 63 -12.14 -16.60 13.68
CA ASN A 63 -12.59 -16.02 14.94
C ASN A 63 -12.77 -14.49 14.88
N ASN A 64 -12.76 -13.90 13.68
CA ASN A 64 -12.89 -12.46 13.42
C ASN A 64 -11.75 -11.57 13.95
N THR A 65 -10.65 -12.14 14.45
CA THR A 65 -9.45 -11.37 14.85
C THR A 65 -8.57 -11.04 13.65
N ILE A 66 -7.83 -9.93 13.71
CA ILE A 66 -6.91 -9.54 12.64
C ILE A 66 -5.77 -10.57 12.54
N ASP A 67 -5.62 -11.17 11.35
CA ASP A 67 -4.56 -12.11 11.00
C ASP A 67 -3.34 -11.38 10.45
N ARG A 68 -3.56 -10.51 9.47
CA ARG A 68 -2.49 -9.80 8.77
C ARG A 68 -3.00 -8.54 8.06
N TYR A 69 -2.16 -7.50 8.10
CA TYR A 69 -2.32 -6.28 7.34
C TYR A 69 -1.64 -6.44 5.98
N LYS A 70 -2.34 -6.11 4.89
CA LYS A 70 -1.78 -6.15 3.53
C LYS A 70 -1.93 -4.79 2.86
N ALA A 71 -0.82 -4.21 2.47
CA ALA A 71 -0.81 -3.03 1.60
C ALA A 71 -0.34 -3.47 0.20
N ARG A 72 -0.93 -2.89 -0.84
CA ARG A 72 -0.50 -3.07 -2.23
C ARG A 72 -0.50 -1.76 -2.99
N LEU A 73 0.57 -1.48 -3.72
CA LEU A 73 0.61 -0.36 -4.65
C LEU A 73 0.15 -0.83 -6.03
N VAL A 74 -0.92 -0.24 -6.55
CA VAL A 74 -1.47 -0.59 -7.85
C VAL A 74 -1.49 0.63 -8.77
N ALA A 75 -1.07 0.43 -10.02
CA ALA A 75 -1.26 1.41 -11.07
C ALA A 75 -2.76 1.54 -11.39
N ARG A 76 -3.28 2.77 -11.43
CA ARG A 76 -4.60 3.10 -11.94
C ARG A 76 -4.49 3.22 -13.46
N GLY A 77 -4.27 2.10 -14.12
CA GLY A 77 -4.39 2.01 -15.58
C GLY A 77 -5.86 2.15 -15.95
N PHE A 78 -6.23 3.28 -16.57
CA PHE A 78 -7.54 3.44 -17.18
C PHE A 78 -7.33 3.49 -18.69
N SER A 79 -7.64 2.39 -19.38
CA SER A 79 -7.77 2.36 -20.83
C SER A 79 -8.72 1.21 -21.18
N GLN A 80 -10.01 1.51 -21.28
CA GLN A 80 -10.93 0.76 -22.13
C GLN A 80 -11.89 1.75 -22.79
#